data_AF-A0A8S3RVI1-F1
#
_entry.id   AF-A0A8S3RVI1-F1
#
_cell.length_a   1.000
_cell.length_b   1.000
_cell.length_c   1.000
_cell.angle_alpha   90.00
_cell.angle_beta   90.00
_cell.angle_gamma   90.00
#
_symmetry.space_group_name_H-M   'P 1'
#
loop_
_entity.id
_entity.type
_entity.pdbx_description
1 polymer ?
#
loop_
_entity_poly.entity_id
_entity_poly.type
_entity_poly.pdbx_seq_one_letter_code
_entity_poly.pdbx_strand_id
1 'polypeptide(L)'
;MQFCVAALGHHAGEVRDGSERIIKALYKEDRQAVKDYLPADDDKTRKITLYRQLFEYFDKVDGKPSKADPVDENLLKADKNKKKNEPPKKSKIINKKPTADDDDTSVYNMDNICIFCGERNESFTEEGLDLHYWKHCPMLKRCTNCKQVVEIATYTDHLLNESAKSSSNHCPLCHQNVSSGEDGWKNHLMGKDGCKQNPRRLLSLNKNPSTGGTSKNKPKATGKNKKTPR
;
A
#
# COMPACT_ATOMS: atom_id res chain seq x y z
N MET A 1 8.34 -5.53 -14.16
CA MET A 1 9.68 -5.21 -13.62
C MET A 1 9.66 -4.21 -12.47
N GLN A 2 8.99 -3.06 -12.61
CA GLN A 2 8.98 -1.98 -11.58
C GLN A 2 8.55 -2.45 -10.18
N PHE A 3 7.54 -3.33 -10.10
CA PHE A 3 7.13 -3.98 -8.84
C PHE A 3 8.29 -4.76 -8.18
N CYS A 4 9.02 -5.58 -8.94
CA CYS A 4 10.12 -6.39 -8.42
C CYS A 4 11.28 -5.51 -7.94
N VAL A 5 11.57 -4.40 -8.64
CA VAL A 5 12.62 -3.45 -8.25
C VAL A 5 12.30 -2.78 -6.92
N ALA A 6 11.05 -2.37 -6.70
CA ALA A 6 10.61 -1.83 -5.41
C ALA A 6 10.66 -2.89 -4.30
N ALA A 7 10.20 -4.10 -4.60
CA ALA A 7 10.13 -5.20 -3.63
C ALA A 7 11.51 -5.73 -3.17
N LEU A 8 12.59 -5.47 -3.92
CA LEU A 8 13.97 -5.72 -3.47
C LEU A 8 14.36 -4.89 -2.23
N GLY A 9 13.74 -3.73 -2.01
CA GLY A 9 13.97 -2.87 -0.84
C GLY A 9 13.12 -3.23 0.38
N HIS A 10 12.26 -4.25 0.28
CA HIS A 10 11.29 -4.58 1.33
C HIS A 10 11.95 -5.10 2.62
N HIS A 11 11.34 -4.83 3.78
CA HIS A 11 11.89 -5.24 5.08
C HIS A 11 11.82 -6.77 5.29
N ALA A 12 10.78 -7.42 4.77
CA ALA A 12 10.62 -8.87 4.86
C ALA A 12 11.54 -9.59 3.86
N GLY A 13 12.36 -10.53 4.36
CA GLY A 13 13.34 -11.28 3.55
C GLY A 13 12.69 -12.12 2.45
N GLU A 14 11.58 -12.78 2.72
CA GLU A 14 10.88 -13.65 1.75
C GLU A 14 10.42 -12.88 0.50
N VAL A 15 10.00 -11.62 0.69
CA VAL A 15 9.58 -10.73 -0.41
C VAL A 15 10.77 -10.34 -1.28
N ARG A 16 11.92 -10.06 -0.65
CA ARG A 16 13.16 -9.75 -1.39
C ARG A 16 13.65 -10.96 -2.18
N ASP A 17 13.68 -12.13 -1.55
CA ASP A 17 14.12 -13.38 -2.18
C ASP A 17 13.22 -13.78 -3.35
N GLY A 18 11.89 -13.63 -3.19
CA GLY A 18 10.92 -13.85 -4.26
C GLY A 18 11.14 -12.90 -5.43
N SER A 19 11.37 -11.62 -5.15
CA SER A 19 11.62 -10.59 -6.16
C SER A 19 12.93 -10.84 -6.92
N GLU A 20 14.00 -11.19 -6.21
CA GLU A 20 15.29 -11.53 -6.80
C GLU A 20 15.17 -12.73 -7.75
N ARG A 21 14.44 -13.79 -7.36
CA ARG A 21 14.21 -14.96 -8.23
C ARG A 21 13.51 -14.60 -9.52
N ILE A 22 12.46 -13.77 -9.44
CA ILE A 22 11.70 -13.32 -10.62
C ILE A 22 12.61 -12.51 -11.54
N ILE A 23 13.40 -11.57 -10.99
CA ILE A 23 14.32 -10.75 -11.81
C ILE A 23 15.38 -11.61 -12.49
N LYS A 24 15.96 -12.59 -11.79
CA LYS A 24 16.91 -13.53 -12.37
C LYS A 24 16.30 -14.37 -13.49
N ALA A 25 15.06 -14.81 -13.34
CA ALA A 25 14.34 -15.56 -14.37
C ALA A 25 14.11 -14.68 -15.61
N LEU A 26 13.58 -13.47 -15.42
CA LEU A 26 13.33 -12.52 -16.50
C LEU A 26 14.62 -12.12 -17.23
N TYR A 27 15.74 -11.99 -16.51
CA TYR A 27 17.04 -11.67 -17.11
C TYR A 27 17.54 -12.74 -18.09
N LYS A 28 17.19 -14.02 -17.86
CA LYS A 28 17.55 -15.10 -18.80
C LYS A 28 16.78 -14.99 -20.11
N GLU A 29 15.56 -14.46 -20.08
CA GLU A 29 14.69 -14.30 -21.24
C GLU A 29 15.02 -13.01 -22.00
N ASP A 30 15.03 -11.86 -21.31
CA ASP A 30 15.28 -10.54 -21.90
C ASP A 30 16.23 -9.71 -21.04
N ARG A 31 17.51 -9.72 -21.42
CA ARG A 31 18.61 -9.09 -20.68
C ARG A 31 18.52 -7.58 -20.67
N GLN A 32 18.24 -6.97 -21.82
CA GLN A 32 18.29 -5.51 -21.97
C GLN A 32 17.07 -4.88 -21.32
N ALA A 33 15.87 -5.44 -21.53
CA ALA A 33 14.67 -4.93 -20.91
C ALA A 33 14.79 -4.92 -19.38
N VAL A 34 15.39 -5.95 -18.77
CA VAL A 34 15.62 -5.97 -17.32
C VAL A 34 16.61 -4.88 -16.89
N LYS A 35 17.71 -4.67 -17.63
CA LYS A 35 18.71 -3.62 -17.31
C LYS A 35 18.12 -2.21 -17.33
N ASP A 36 17.17 -1.94 -18.23
CA ASP A 36 16.57 -0.60 -18.35
C ASP A 36 15.73 -0.21 -17.11
N TYR A 37 15.25 -1.18 -16.33
CA TYR A 37 14.52 -0.92 -15.07
C TYR A 37 15.40 -0.92 -13.82
N LEU A 38 16.67 -1.33 -13.92
CA LEU A 38 17.60 -1.35 -12.80
C LEU A 38 18.48 -0.10 -12.78
N PRO A 39 19.03 0.29 -11.61
CA PRO A 39 20.05 1.33 -11.55
C PRO A 39 21.27 0.98 -12.40
N ALA A 40 22.04 1.99 -12.80
CA ALA A 40 23.24 1.80 -13.61
C ALA A 40 24.25 0.85 -12.92
N ASP A 41 24.94 0.05 -13.73
CA ASP A 41 25.99 -0.86 -13.24
C ASP A 41 27.31 -0.09 -13.00
N ASP A 42 27.33 0.67 -11.91
CA ASP A 42 28.49 1.45 -11.44
C ASP A 42 28.96 1.00 -10.05
N ASP A 43 30.19 1.39 -9.67
CA ASP A 43 30.80 0.99 -8.40
C ASP A 43 30.01 1.44 -7.15
N LYS A 44 29.20 2.51 -7.22
CA LYS A 44 28.37 2.92 -6.07
C LYS A 44 27.18 1.97 -5.92
N THR A 45 26.55 1.61 -7.03
CA THR A 45 25.45 0.65 -7.04
C THR A 45 25.92 -0.75 -6.62
N ARG A 46 27.11 -1.19 -7.07
CA ARG A 46 27.73 -2.46 -6.63
C ARG A 46 28.19 -2.48 -5.17
N LYS A 47 28.26 -1.35 -4.47
CA LYS A 47 28.49 -1.35 -3.00
C LYS A 47 27.26 -1.79 -2.22
N ILE A 48 26.07 -1.65 -2.80
CA ILE A 48 24.83 -2.12 -2.18
C ILE A 48 24.78 -3.64 -2.35
N THR A 49 24.82 -4.38 -1.24
CA THR A 49 24.91 -5.85 -1.21
C THR A 49 23.93 -6.55 -2.14
N LEU A 50 22.68 -6.07 -2.17
CA LEU A 50 21.61 -6.64 -2.99
C LEU A 50 21.87 -6.47 -4.50
N TYR A 51 22.20 -5.26 -4.95
CA TYR A 51 22.55 -5.03 -6.36
C TYR A 51 23.85 -5.71 -6.75
N ARG A 52 24.83 -5.79 -5.84
CA ARG A 52 26.07 -6.54 -6.05
C ARG A 52 25.78 -8.00 -6.41
N GLN A 53 24.99 -8.70 -5.59
CA GLN A 53 24.64 -10.11 -5.82
C GLN A 53 23.87 -10.31 -7.14
N LEU A 54 23.03 -9.34 -7.51
CA LEU A 54 22.24 -9.39 -8.73
C LEU A 54 23.10 -9.15 -9.98
N PHE A 55 24.00 -8.16 -9.97
CA PHE A 55 24.93 -7.92 -11.07
C PHE A 55 26.00 -9.02 -11.19
N GLU A 56 26.48 -9.58 -10.08
CA GLU A 56 27.33 -10.77 -10.10
C GLU A 56 26.63 -11.96 -10.76
N TYR A 57 25.32 -12.12 -10.54
CA TYR A 57 24.53 -13.14 -11.23
C TYR A 57 24.41 -12.84 -12.73
N PHE A 58 24.17 -11.59 -13.11
CA PHE A 58 24.13 -11.19 -14.52
C PHE A 58 25.47 -11.39 -15.22
N ASP A 59 26.58 -11.06 -14.57
CA ASP A 59 27.94 -11.30 -15.07
C ASP A 59 28.18 -12.80 -15.32
N LYS A 60 27.74 -13.66 -14.39
CA LYS A 60 27.78 -15.13 -14.55
C LYS A 60 26.93 -15.63 -15.72
N VAL A 61 25.73 -15.08 -15.91
CA VAL A 61 24.83 -15.45 -17.02
C VAL A 61 25.34 -14.92 -18.37
N ASP A 62 25.99 -13.75 -18.36
CA ASP A 62 26.63 -13.14 -19.52
C ASP A 62 27.98 -13.80 -19.85
N GLY A 63 28.52 -14.68 -18.99
CA GLY A 63 29.82 -15.32 -19.17
C GLY A 63 30.99 -14.35 -19.04
N LYS A 64 30.78 -13.17 -18.46
CA LYS A 64 31.85 -12.20 -18.19
C LYS A 64 32.64 -12.66 -16.97
N PRO A 65 33.98 -12.62 -16.99
CA PRO A 65 34.77 -12.96 -15.82
C PRO A 65 34.39 -12.01 -14.69
N SER A 66 33.85 -12.58 -13.62
CA SER A 66 33.51 -11.87 -12.39
C SER A 66 34.76 -11.13 -11.91
N LYS A 67 34.62 -9.83 -11.56
CA LYS A 67 35.71 -9.00 -11.02
C LYS A 67 36.23 -9.44 -9.63
N ALA A 68 36.06 -10.70 -9.25
CA ALA A 68 36.42 -11.26 -7.96
C ALA A 68 37.50 -12.36 -8.03
N ASP A 69 37.96 -12.77 -9.21
CA ASP A 69 39.12 -13.65 -9.35
C ASP A 69 40.30 -12.87 -9.96
N PRO A 70 41.47 -12.78 -9.31
CA PRO A 70 42.68 -12.30 -9.96
C PRO A 70 43.14 -13.38 -10.96
N VAL A 71 42.72 -13.23 -12.21
CA VAL A 71 43.21 -14.06 -13.31
C VAL A 71 44.58 -13.52 -13.73
N ASP A 72 45.57 -14.41 -13.68
CA ASP A 72 46.96 -14.24 -14.12
C ASP A 72 47.06 -13.46 -15.45
N GLU A 73 47.69 -12.28 -15.40
CA GLU A 73 47.75 -11.29 -16.48
C GLU A 73 48.82 -11.62 -17.55
N ASN A 74 48.96 -12.90 -17.95
CA ASN A 74 50.02 -13.34 -18.88
C ASN A 74 49.60 -13.98 -20.21
N LEU A 75 48.32 -14.03 -20.57
CA LEU A 75 47.93 -14.48 -21.92
C LEU A 75 46.96 -13.48 -22.56
N LEU A 76 47.41 -12.91 -23.68
CA LEU A 76 46.73 -11.99 -24.61
C LEU A 76 47.06 -10.48 -24.45
N LYS A 77 48.32 -10.11 -24.72
CA LYS A 77 48.69 -8.76 -25.18
C LYS A 77 49.15 -8.80 -26.64
N ALA A 78 48.26 -8.39 -27.55
CA ALA A 78 48.52 -7.76 -28.85
C ALA A 78 47.26 -6.90 -29.10
N ASP A 79 47.26 -5.58 -29.23
CA ASP A 79 48.16 -4.67 -29.92
C ASP A 79 47.99 -3.22 -29.40
N LYS A 80 49.10 -2.48 -29.34
CA LYS A 80 49.25 -1.02 -29.63
C LYS A 80 48.67 0.05 -28.68
N ASN A 81 49.43 0.30 -27.61
CA ASN A 81 50.14 1.57 -27.29
C ASN A 81 49.51 2.93 -27.70
N LYS A 82 49.10 3.73 -26.70
CA LYS A 82 49.47 5.17 -26.62
C LYS A 82 49.38 5.73 -25.18
N LYS A 83 50.55 5.83 -24.52
CA LYS A 83 51.08 6.99 -23.74
C LYS A 83 50.05 7.90 -23.03
N LYS A 84 50.13 8.24 -21.73
CA LYS A 84 51.33 8.57 -20.92
C LYS A 84 50.91 8.93 -19.47
N ASN A 85 51.82 8.61 -18.54
CA ASN A 85 52.18 9.33 -17.30
C ASN A 85 51.32 9.17 -16.02
N GLU A 86 51.80 8.30 -15.13
CA GLU A 86 51.81 8.44 -13.66
C GLU A 86 52.82 9.56 -13.25
N PRO A 87 52.95 10.05 -11.97
CA PRO A 87 52.89 9.20 -10.77
C PRO A 87 52.35 9.95 -9.49
N PRO A 88 52.65 9.56 -8.23
CA PRO A 88 51.59 9.16 -7.27
C PRO A 88 51.67 9.91 -5.93
N LYS A 89 50.57 10.29 -5.26
CA LYS A 89 50.68 10.69 -3.84
C LYS A 89 49.55 10.20 -2.95
N LYS A 90 49.91 9.18 -2.16
CA LYS A 90 49.40 8.77 -0.85
C LYS A 90 48.87 9.96 -0.04
N SER A 91 47.73 9.81 0.64
CA SER A 91 47.63 10.23 2.06
C SER A 91 46.32 9.81 2.73
N LYS A 92 46.52 9.14 3.87
CA LYS A 92 45.85 9.32 5.17
C LYS A 92 44.36 8.98 5.29
N ILE A 93 44.17 7.81 5.89
CA ILE A 93 43.12 7.49 6.88
C ILE A 93 42.88 8.67 7.83
N ILE A 94 41.64 9.13 7.93
CA ILE A 94 41.13 9.85 9.11
C ILE A 94 39.72 9.33 9.40
N ASN A 95 39.60 8.58 10.50
CA ASN A 95 38.34 8.39 11.21
C ASN A 95 37.90 9.75 11.77
N LYS A 96 36.62 10.12 11.60
CA LYS A 96 35.93 10.98 12.57
C LYS A 96 34.59 10.37 12.95
N LYS A 97 34.53 10.00 14.23
CA LYS A 97 33.31 9.79 15.03
C LYS A 97 32.58 11.14 15.21
N PRO A 98 31.29 11.15 15.60
CA PRO A 98 30.36 12.25 15.44
C PRO A 98 30.55 13.33 16.50
N THR A 99 30.21 14.56 16.13
CA THR A 99 29.97 15.67 17.07
C THR A 99 28.51 16.06 16.95
N ALA A 100 27.82 16.02 18.09
CA ALA A 100 26.70 16.90 18.39
C ALA A 100 27.22 18.36 18.30
N ASP A 101 26.44 19.40 18.03
CA ASP A 101 25.05 19.67 18.33
C ASP A 101 24.63 20.80 17.36
N ASP A 102 23.58 20.60 16.56
CA ASP A 102 22.81 21.69 15.93
C ASP A 102 21.39 21.15 15.68
N ASP A 103 20.42 21.90 16.20
CA ASP A 103 18.98 21.74 16.11
C ASP A 103 18.47 21.60 14.67
N ASP A 104 17.88 20.45 14.30
CA ASP A 104 16.87 20.36 13.23
C ASP A 104 16.20 18.97 13.20
N THR A 105 15.08 18.83 13.92
CA THR A 105 13.81 18.13 13.62
C THR A 105 13.75 17.06 12.49
N SER A 106 14.77 16.23 12.30
CA SER A 106 14.84 15.23 11.20
C SER A 106 14.66 13.79 11.67
N VAL A 107 14.50 13.58 12.99
CA VAL A 107 14.44 12.25 13.64
C VAL A 107 13.05 11.59 13.55
N TYR A 108 12.02 12.28 13.05
CA TYR A 108 10.64 11.77 13.06
C TYR A 108 9.93 11.73 11.69
N ASN A 109 10.62 11.87 10.56
CA ASN A 109 9.96 11.81 9.23
C ASN A 109 9.67 10.37 8.77
N MET A 110 8.88 9.66 9.58
CA MET A 110 8.17 8.41 9.26
C MET A 110 6.92 8.67 8.41
N ASP A 111 6.48 9.93 8.29
CA ASP A 111 5.19 10.29 7.70
C ASP A 111 5.15 10.22 6.17
N ASN A 112 6.31 10.07 5.51
CA ASN A 112 6.43 10.04 4.05
C ASN A 112 6.58 8.62 3.48
N ILE A 113 6.12 7.59 4.19
CA ILE A 113 6.18 6.19 3.77
C ILE A 113 4.76 5.62 3.69
N CYS A 114 4.45 4.95 2.57
CA CYS A 114 3.24 4.15 2.46
C CYS A 114 3.38 2.86 3.29
N ILE A 115 2.47 2.64 4.23
CA ILE A 115 2.50 1.45 5.11
C ILE A 115 2.24 0.13 4.39
N PHE A 116 1.57 0.15 3.24
CA PHE A 116 1.19 -1.06 2.51
C PHE A 116 2.27 -1.51 1.54
N CYS A 117 2.88 -0.59 0.77
CA CYS A 117 3.91 -0.93 -0.21
C CYS A 117 5.34 -0.60 0.22
N GLY A 118 5.52 0.16 1.31
CA GLY A 118 6.82 0.59 1.82
C GLY A 118 7.52 1.66 0.98
N GLU A 119 6.88 2.19 -0.06
CA GLU A 119 7.45 3.26 -0.88
C GLU A 119 7.59 4.54 -0.05
N ARG A 120 8.76 5.20 -0.16
CA ARG A 120 9.04 6.49 0.47
C ARG A 120 9.03 7.58 -0.60
N ASN A 121 8.26 8.63 -0.40
CA ASN A 121 8.24 9.78 -1.30
C ASN A 121 8.00 11.06 -0.49
N GLU A 122 8.73 12.13 -0.78
CA GLU A 122 8.52 13.43 -0.12
C GLU A 122 7.13 14.01 -0.38
N SER A 123 6.49 13.61 -1.48
CA SER A 123 5.10 13.96 -1.77
C SER A 123 4.07 13.14 -0.99
N PHE A 124 4.47 12.15 -0.19
CA PHE A 124 3.57 11.37 0.68
C PHE A 124 3.27 12.13 1.97
N THR A 125 2.78 13.35 1.83
CA THR A 125 2.06 14.04 2.90
C THR A 125 0.72 13.31 3.16
N GLU A 126 -0.01 13.65 4.23
CA GLU A 126 -1.31 13.06 4.55
C GLU A 126 -2.25 12.98 3.32
N GLU A 127 -2.40 14.08 2.58
CA GLU A 127 -3.22 14.14 1.36
C GLU A 127 -2.59 13.36 0.17
N GLY A 128 -1.26 13.32 0.10
CA GLY A 128 -0.54 12.56 -0.92
C GLY A 128 -0.64 11.05 -0.74
N LEU A 129 -0.68 10.59 0.52
CA LEU A 129 -0.91 9.20 0.89
C LEU A 129 -2.31 8.73 0.52
N ASP A 130 -3.34 9.55 0.72
CA ASP A 130 -4.71 9.23 0.30
C ASP A 130 -4.80 9.01 -1.22
N LEU A 131 -4.16 9.88 -2.00
CA LEU A 131 -4.09 9.72 -3.46
C LEU A 131 -3.30 8.46 -3.84
N HIS A 132 -2.20 8.17 -3.14
CA HIS A 132 -1.43 6.96 -3.34
C HIS A 132 -2.29 5.71 -3.04
N TYR A 133 -2.96 5.64 -1.90
CA TYR A 133 -3.80 4.51 -1.51
C TYR A 133 -4.91 4.23 -2.51
N TRP A 134 -5.50 5.30 -3.07
CA TRP A 134 -6.54 5.15 -4.07
C TRP A 134 -5.99 4.75 -5.45
N LYS A 135 -5.00 5.47 -5.98
CA LYS A 135 -4.67 5.42 -7.42
C LYS A 135 -3.40 4.67 -7.76
N HIS A 136 -2.43 4.62 -6.86
CA HIS A 136 -1.05 4.25 -7.20
C HIS A 136 -0.52 3.06 -6.40
N CYS A 137 -1.05 2.80 -5.20
CA CYS A 137 -0.52 1.78 -4.32
C CYS A 137 -0.68 0.38 -4.94
N PRO A 138 0.41 -0.33 -5.25
CA PRO A 138 0.34 -1.64 -5.89
C PRO A 138 -0.15 -2.73 -4.95
N MET A 139 -0.24 -2.47 -3.63
CA MET A 139 -0.68 -3.42 -2.61
C MET A 139 -2.16 -3.27 -2.23
N LEU A 140 -2.84 -2.26 -2.78
CA LEU A 140 -4.25 -1.99 -2.54
C LEU A 140 -5.07 -2.12 -3.82
N LYS A 141 -6.35 -2.49 -3.69
CA LYS A 141 -7.28 -2.60 -4.80
C LYS A 141 -8.66 -2.08 -4.41
N ARG A 142 -9.27 -1.31 -5.31
CA ARG A 142 -10.68 -0.91 -5.19
C ARG A 142 -11.60 -2.08 -5.53
N CYS A 143 -12.42 -2.50 -4.58
CA CYS A 143 -13.44 -3.52 -4.76
C CYS A 143 -14.51 -3.08 -5.77
N THR A 144 -14.91 -3.98 -6.66
CA THR A 144 -15.96 -3.71 -7.65
C THR A 144 -17.35 -3.61 -7.03
N ASN A 145 -17.59 -4.33 -5.93
CA ASN A 145 -18.90 -4.48 -5.31
C ASN A 145 -19.21 -3.34 -4.34
N CYS A 146 -18.29 -3.00 -3.43
CA CYS A 146 -18.51 -1.95 -2.41
C CYS A 146 -17.70 -0.67 -2.64
N LYS A 147 -16.79 -0.63 -3.62
CA LYS A 147 -15.89 0.51 -3.94
C LYS A 147 -14.87 0.87 -2.84
N GLN A 148 -14.80 0.12 -1.74
CA GLN A 148 -13.76 0.28 -0.73
C GLN A 148 -12.38 -0.10 -1.32
N VAL A 149 -11.34 0.58 -0.84
CA VAL A 149 -9.96 0.23 -1.13
C VAL A 149 -9.53 -0.79 -0.07
N VAL A 150 -9.09 -1.96 -0.52
CA VAL A 150 -8.79 -3.11 0.34
C VAL A 150 -7.41 -3.65 -0.04
N GLU A 151 -6.70 -4.25 0.91
CA GLU A 151 -5.44 -4.94 0.64
C GLU A 151 -5.64 -6.10 -0.34
N ILE A 152 -4.71 -6.26 -1.27
CA ILE A 152 -4.79 -7.33 -2.28
C ILE A 152 -4.70 -8.70 -1.61
N ALA A 153 -3.91 -8.85 -0.55
CA ALA A 153 -3.74 -10.10 0.18
C ALA A 153 -5.06 -10.60 0.80
N THR A 154 -5.91 -9.69 1.27
CA THR A 154 -7.20 -10.01 1.89
C THR A 154 -8.38 -9.83 0.93
N TYR A 155 -8.14 -9.46 -0.34
CA TYR A 155 -9.20 -9.16 -1.29
C TYR A 155 -10.16 -10.33 -1.53
N THR A 156 -9.67 -11.56 -1.58
CA THR A 156 -10.52 -12.76 -1.73
C THR A 156 -11.39 -12.98 -0.51
N ASP A 157 -10.86 -12.79 0.70
CA ASP A 157 -11.63 -12.92 1.94
C ASP A 157 -12.68 -11.81 2.05
N HIS A 158 -12.29 -10.57 1.75
CA HIS A 158 -13.22 -9.45 1.58
C HIS A 158 -14.33 -9.81 0.59
N LEU A 159 -13.97 -10.40 -0.56
CA LEU A 159 -14.97 -10.78 -1.56
C LEU A 159 -15.96 -11.81 -1.03
N LEU A 160 -15.52 -12.80 -0.26
CA LEU A 160 -16.33 -13.92 0.23
C LEU A 160 -17.15 -13.60 1.49
N ASN A 161 -16.63 -12.76 2.40
CA ASN A 161 -17.23 -12.55 3.72
C ASN A 161 -17.95 -11.21 3.84
N GLU A 162 -17.43 -10.19 3.16
CA GLU A 162 -17.90 -8.80 3.25
C GLU A 162 -18.66 -8.38 1.99
N SER A 163 -18.14 -8.75 0.81
CA SER A 163 -18.68 -8.38 -0.50
C SER A 163 -19.68 -9.41 -1.05
N ALA A 164 -19.65 -10.69 -0.68
CA ALA A 164 -20.55 -11.70 -1.26
C ALA A 164 -22.02 -11.48 -0.89
N LYS A 165 -22.28 -10.65 0.13
CA LYS A 165 -23.62 -10.19 0.51
C LYS A 165 -24.17 -9.09 -0.43
N SER A 166 -23.47 -8.76 -1.51
CA SER A 166 -23.66 -7.60 -2.41
C SER A 166 -24.75 -7.71 -3.49
N SER A 167 -25.89 -8.37 -3.22
CA SER A 167 -27.11 -7.74 -3.73
C SER A 167 -27.37 -6.42 -2.97
N SER A 168 -26.81 -6.29 -1.76
CA SER A 168 -26.96 -5.12 -0.89
C SER A 168 -26.18 -3.91 -1.42
N ASN A 169 -26.86 -2.77 -1.52
CA ASN A 169 -26.27 -1.47 -1.78
C ASN A 169 -25.28 -1.08 -0.67
N HIS A 170 -24.35 -0.14 -0.91
CA HIS A 170 -23.40 0.31 0.13
C HIS A 170 -23.52 1.81 0.35
N CYS A 171 -23.74 2.24 1.60
CA CYS A 171 -23.92 3.65 1.93
C CYS A 171 -22.57 4.39 1.98
N PRO A 172 -22.36 5.46 1.19
CA PRO A 172 -21.09 6.21 1.19
C PRO A 172 -20.92 7.12 2.41
N LEU A 173 -21.96 7.31 3.23
CA LEU A 173 -21.90 8.18 4.41
C LEU A 173 -21.38 7.43 5.64
N CYS A 174 -21.80 6.18 5.83
CA CYS A 174 -21.43 5.39 7.00
C CYS A 174 -20.67 4.10 6.66
N HIS A 175 -20.41 3.84 5.38
CA HIS A 175 -19.76 2.64 4.88
C HIS A 175 -20.38 1.31 5.34
N GLN A 176 -21.70 1.29 5.53
CA GLN A 176 -22.44 0.07 5.86
C GLN A 176 -23.23 -0.43 4.65
N ASN A 177 -23.37 -1.75 4.58
CA ASN A 177 -24.27 -2.36 3.60
C ASN A 177 -25.73 -2.03 3.93
N VAL A 178 -26.45 -1.69 2.88
CA VAL A 178 -27.86 -1.32 2.84
C VAL A 178 -28.58 -2.39 2.03
N SER A 179 -29.75 -2.83 2.49
CA SER A 179 -30.54 -3.82 1.75
C SER A 179 -30.72 -3.42 0.29
N SER A 180 -30.68 -4.41 -0.59
CA SER A 180 -30.89 -4.31 -2.02
C SER A 180 -32.26 -3.67 -2.33
N GLY A 181 -32.36 -2.91 -3.42
CA GLY A 181 -33.60 -2.23 -3.84
C GLY A 181 -33.86 -0.86 -3.21
N GLU A 182 -34.86 -0.14 -3.72
CA GLU A 182 -35.19 1.23 -3.27
C GLU A 182 -35.62 1.29 -1.81
N ASP A 183 -36.33 0.28 -1.33
CA ASP A 183 -36.87 0.27 0.04
C ASP A 183 -35.76 0.12 1.09
N GLY A 184 -34.66 -0.55 0.73
CA GLY A 184 -33.46 -0.60 1.56
C GLY A 184 -32.84 0.79 1.76
N TRP A 185 -32.72 1.57 0.69
CA TRP A 185 -32.25 2.96 0.76
C TRP A 185 -33.21 3.87 1.53
N LYS A 186 -34.53 3.75 1.31
CA LYS A 186 -35.54 4.52 2.03
C LYS A 186 -35.47 4.24 3.53
N ASN A 187 -35.38 2.96 3.93
CA ASN A 187 -35.27 2.60 5.33
C ASN A 187 -33.92 3.03 5.93
N HIS A 188 -32.80 2.85 5.22
CA HIS A 188 -31.50 3.27 5.73
C HIS A 188 -31.38 4.80 5.82
N LEU A 189 -31.87 5.59 4.86
CA LEU A 189 -31.74 7.04 4.91
C LEU A 189 -32.80 7.72 5.80
N MET A 190 -34.03 7.18 5.82
CA MET A 190 -35.19 7.82 6.44
C MET A 190 -35.85 7.03 7.59
N GLY A 191 -35.54 5.74 7.77
CA GLY A 191 -36.14 4.88 8.79
C GLY A 191 -35.67 5.17 10.22
N LYS A 192 -36.35 4.65 11.26
CA LYS A 192 -36.06 5.00 12.66
C LYS A 192 -34.62 4.68 13.08
N ASP A 193 -34.09 3.53 12.63
CA ASP A 193 -32.71 3.06 12.83
C ASP A 193 -31.80 3.31 11.61
N GLY A 194 -32.01 4.43 10.93
CA GLY A 194 -31.28 4.80 9.72
C GLY A 194 -29.81 5.23 9.93
N CYS A 195 -29.20 5.74 8.87
CA CYS A 195 -27.79 6.12 8.76
C CYS A 195 -27.39 7.16 9.81
N LYS A 196 -26.52 6.75 10.74
CA LYS A 196 -26.01 7.62 11.82
C LYS A 196 -25.09 8.74 11.32
N GLN A 197 -24.49 8.55 10.14
CA GLN A 197 -23.58 9.52 9.50
C GLN A 197 -24.29 10.39 8.47
N ASN A 198 -25.63 10.43 8.44
CA ASN A 198 -26.38 11.34 7.57
C ASN A 198 -26.60 12.70 8.26
N PRO A 199 -25.89 13.78 7.85
CA PRO A 199 -25.98 15.08 8.53
C PRO A 199 -27.40 15.67 8.51
N ARG A 200 -28.21 15.31 7.50
CA ARG A 200 -29.61 15.76 7.40
C ARG A 200 -30.53 15.13 8.45
N ARG A 201 -30.17 13.98 9.03
CA ARG A 201 -30.93 13.37 10.14
C ARG A 201 -30.59 13.97 11.48
N LEU A 202 -29.31 14.28 11.70
CA LEU A 202 -28.85 14.90 12.94
C LEU A 202 -29.57 16.24 13.19
N LEU A 203 -29.82 17.01 12.14
CA LEU A 203 -30.59 18.26 12.20
C LEU A 203 -32.08 18.04 12.54
N SER A 204 -32.67 16.94 12.08
CA SER A 204 -34.08 16.60 12.33
C SER A 204 -34.33 16.03 13.73
N LEU A 205 -33.35 15.33 14.31
CA LEU A 205 -33.43 14.78 15.67
C LEU A 205 -33.19 15.85 16.75
N ASN A 206 -32.42 16.90 16.45
CA ASN A 206 -32.12 17.98 17.39
C ASN A 206 -33.22 19.06 17.47
N LYS A 207 -34.35 18.90 16.76
CA LYS A 207 -35.43 19.89 16.72
C LYS A 207 -36.57 19.64 17.71
N ASN A 208 -36.46 18.65 18.60
CA ASN A 208 -37.43 18.46 19.69
C ASN A 208 -36.75 18.21 21.05
N PRO A 209 -36.59 19.24 21.89
CA PRO A 209 -36.63 19.09 23.32
C PRO A 209 -38.07 19.33 23.84
N SER A 210 -38.65 18.28 24.40
CA SER A 210 -39.55 18.25 25.57
C SER A 210 -40.72 19.26 25.68
N THR A 211 -41.95 18.72 25.75
CA THR A 211 -42.89 19.08 26.83
C THR A 211 -43.61 17.82 27.31
N GLY A 212 -43.36 17.46 28.58
CA GLY A 212 -44.06 16.40 29.29
C GLY A 212 -45.32 16.88 30.01
N GLY A 213 -46.06 15.90 30.54
CA GLY A 213 -47.19 16.06 31.48
C GLY A 213 -48.55 16.14 30.80
N THR A 214 -49.63 15.47 31.22
CA THR A 214 -49.93 14.79 32.47
C THR A 214 -51.13 13.83 32.27
N SER A 215 -51.17 12.83 33.14
CA SER A 215 -52.24 11.85 33.34
C SER A 215 -53.63 12.46 33.57
N LYS A 216 -54.67 11.90 32.94
CA LYS A 216 -56.04 11.86 33.50
C LYS A 216 -56.71 10.51 33.22
N ASN A 217 -56.85 9.73 34.28
CA ASN A 217 -57.77 8.62 34.43
C ASN A 217 -59.24 9.09 34.34
N LYS A 218 -60.11 8.33 33.66
CA LYS A 218 -61.25 7.63 34.31
C LYS A 218 -61.97 6.65 33.35
N PRO A 219 -62.63 5.61 33.89
CA PRO A 219 -63.13 4.44 33.17
C PRO A 219 -64.64 4.49 32.91
N LYS A 220 -65.16 3.60 32.07
CA LYS A 220 -66.52 3.08 32.24
C LYS A 220 -66.65 1.64 31.74
N ALA A 221 -67.19 0.81 32.61
CA ALA A 221 -67.41 -0.61 32.43
C ALA A 221 -68.86 -0.94 32.03
N THR A 222 -69.02 -2.16 31.53
CA THR A 222 -70.22 -3.05 31.55
C THR A 222 -71.36 -2.84 30.56
N GLY A 223 -71.76 -3.95 29.93
CA GLY A 223 -73.04 -4.13 29.24
C GLY A 223 -73.12 -5.46 28.48
N LYS A 224 -73.67 -6.50 29.12
CA LYS A 224 -73.82 -7.86 28.61
C LYS A 224 -74.91 -7.99 27.51
N ASN A 225 -74.78 -9.08 26.74
CA ASN A 225 -75.80 -10.10 26.42
C ASN A 225 -76.42 -10.17 24.99
N LYS A 226 -76.21 -11.37 24.39
CA LYS A 226 -77.21 -12.28 23.78
C LYS A 226 -77.99 -11.82 22.53
N LYS A 227 -77.76 -12.47 21.38
CA LYS A 227 -78.48 -13.67 20.87
C LYS A 227 -78.24 -13.89 19.36
N THR A 228 -77.93 -15.15 19.00
CA THR A 228 -78.14 -15.84 17.71
C THR A 228 -79.65 -15.91 17.37
N PRO A 229 -80.14 -16.26 16.15
CA PRO A 229 -79.72 -17.35 15.22
C PRO A 229 -79.59 -16.88 13.75
N ARG A 230 -79.02 -17.65 12.81
CA ARG A 230 -79.41 -18.98 12.30
C ARG A 230 -78.26 -19.59 11.51
#